data_AF-A0A1Q3WM25-F1
#
_entry.id   AF-A0A1Q3WM25-F1
#
_cell.length_a   1.000
_cell.length_b   1.000
_cell.length_c   1.000
_cell.angle_alpha   90.00
_cell.angle_beta   90.00
_cell.angle_gamma   90.00
#
_symmetry.space_group_name_H-M   'P 1'
#
loop_
_entity.id
_entity.type
_entity.pdbx_description
1 polymer ?
#
loop_
_entity_poly.entity_id
_entity_poly.type
_entity_poly.pdbx_seq_one_letter_code
_entity_poly.pdbx_strand_id
1 'polypeptide(L)'
;MEKISLKVYKDGMAGLLQLIKPPTHYSTLTALNDLSLEELILVEWRGRITNQQITTWRFRTNQKPYTLNLPLSVAVAMWQTLQRLPLSDALQELLNELTRTLVNSGLQPQYLPYHTYD
;
A
#
# COMPACT_ATOMS: atom_id res chain seq x y z
N MET A 1 -15.75 -7.10 5.58
CA MET A 1 -14.41 -6.46 5.57
C MET A 1 -14.60 -5.02 5.15
N GLU A 2 -14.26 -4.09 6.04
CA GLU A 2 -14.26 -2.66 5.71
C GLU A 2 -13.23 -2.37 4.61
N LYS A 3 -13.63 -1.49 3.70
CA LYS A 3 -12.79 -1.02 2.58
C LYS A 3 -12.70 0.49 2.68
N ILE A 4 -11.53 1.03 2.36
CA ILE A 4 -11.32 2.46 2.20
C ILE A 4 -11.09 2.80 0.73
N SER A 5 -11.52 3.99 0.34
CA SER A 5 -11.36 4.54 -1.01
C SER A 5 -10.20 5.52 -1.01
N LEU A 6 -9.01 5.06 -1.38
CA LEU A 6 -7.81 5.90 -1.43
C LEU A 6 -7.69 6.58 -2.79
N LYS A 7 -7.48 7.90 -2.81
CA LYS A 7 -7.14 8.61 -4.06
C LYS A 7 -5.63 8.55 -4.29
N VAL A 8 -5.23 8.09 -5.47
CA VAL A 8 -3.82 7.93 -5.80
C VAL A 8 -3.55 8.53 -7.18
N TYR A 9 -2.44 9.25 -7.30
CA TYR A 9 -1.95 9.77 -8.57
C TYR A 9 -1.06 8.74 -9.27
N LYS A 10 -0.76 8.96 -10.56
CA LYS A 10 0.05 8.02 -11.34
C LYS A 10 1.40 7.78 -10.69
N ASP A 11 2.07 8.87 -10.30
CA ASP A 11 3.44 8.78 -9.78
C ASP A 11 3.47 8.11 -8.40
N GLY A 12 2.48 8.40 -7.55
CA GLY A 12 2.30 7.68 -6.28
C GLY A 12 2.06 6.18 -6.49
N MET A 13 1.29 5.79 -7.52
CA MET A 13 1.10 4.39 -7.84
C MET A 13 2.35 3.72 -8.40
N ALA A 14 3.09 4.42 -9.27
CA ALA A 14 4.35 3.92 -9.78
C ALA A 14 5.34 3.68 -8.64
N GLY A 15 5.43 4.61 -7.68
CA GLY A 15 6.22 4.45 -6.46
C GLY A 15 5.79 3.23 -5.64
N LEU A 16 4.48 3.07 -5.39
CA LEU A 16 3.96 1.91 -4.65
C LEU A 16 4.30 0.57 -5.32
N LEU A 17 4.15 0.48 -6.64
CA LEU A 17 4.44 -0.75 -7.39
C LEU A 17 5.94 -1.06 -7.47
N GLN A 18 6.78 -0.04 -7.35
CA GLN A 18 8.23 -0.23 -7.24
C GLN A 18 8.64 -0.65 -5.84
N LEU A 19 7.99 -0.11 -4.81
CA LEU A 19 8.22 -0.43 -3.41
C LEU A 19 7.79 -1.86 -3.08
N ILE A 20 6.55 -2.22 -3.43
CA ILE A 20 5.95 -3.52 -3.14
C ILE A 20 6.21 -4.46 -4.32
N LYS A 21 7.19 -5.35 -4.16
CA LYS A 21 7.56 -6.33 -5.20
C LYS A 21 6.47 -7.39 -5.37
N PRO A 22 6.29 -7.96 -6.57
CA PRO A 22 5.32 -9.02 -6.78
C PRO A 22 5.72 -10.31 -6.02
N PRO A 23 4.77 -11.18 -5.67
CA PRO A 23 5.05 -12.42 -4.94
C PRO A 23 6.12 -13.31 -5.58
N THR A 24 6.22 -13.30 -6.91
CA THR A 24 7.21 -14.07 -7.67
C THR A 24 8.66 -13.68 -7.40
N HIS A 25 8.92 -12.54 -6.73
CA HIS A 25 10.26 -12.11 -6.34
C HIS A 25 10.72 -12.72 -5.01
N TYR A 26 9.83 -13.41 -4.29
CA TYR A 26 10.14 -13.99 -2.99
C TYR A 26 10.13 -15.52 -3.10
N SER A 27 11.17 -16.16 -2.55
CA SER A 27 11.10 -17.60 -2.27
C SER A 27 10.21 -17.84 -1.05
N THR A 28 9.65 -19.04 -0.90
CA THR A 28 8.87 -19.40 0.30
C THR A 28 9.69 -19.23 1.58
N LEU A 29 10.98 -19.57 1.53
CA LEU A 29 11.88 -19.46 2.68
C LEU A 29 12.13 -17.99 3.06
N THR A 30 12.33 -17.12 2.05
CA THR A 30 12.47 -15.67 2.24
C THR A 30 11.18 -15.07 2.80
N ALA A 31 10.02 -15.48 2.27
CA ALA A 31 8.74 -14.97 2.72
C ALA A 31 8.44 -15.33 4.20
N LEU A 32 8.88 -16.51 4.66
CA LEU A 32 8.64 -16.95 6.03
C LEU A 32 9.61 -16.38 7.06
N ASN A 33 10.85 -16.08 6.67
CA ASN A 33 11.90 -15.66 7.63
C ASN A 33 12.22 -14.16 7.59
N ASP A 34 12.03 -13.50 6.44
CA ASP A 34 12.58 -12.16 6.23
C ASP A 34 11.49 -11.08 6.15
N LEU A 35 10.26 -11.45 5.82
CA LEU A 35 9.17 -10.48 5.66
C LEU A 35 8.37 -10.33 6.95
N SER A 36 8.12 -9.07 7.32
CA SER A 36 7.14 -8.72 8.34
C SER A 36 5.71 -9.06 7.89
N LEU A 37 4.78 -9.15 8.84
CA LEU A 37 3.37 -9.39 8.54
C LEU A 37 2.79 -8.30 7.63
N GLU A 38 3.17 -7.04 7.83
CA GLU A 38 2.70 -5.95 6.98
C GLU A 38 3.18 -6.12 5.53
N GLU A 39 4.44 -6.52 5.35
CA GLU A 39 5.01 -6.78 4.04
C GLU A 39 4.33 -7.96 3.36
N LEU A 40 4.02 -9.04 4.09
CA LEU A 40 3.28 -10.18 3.56
C LEU A 40 1.88 -9.77 3.07
N ILE A 41 1.16 -8.96 3.84
CA ILE A 41 -0.15 -8.41 3.44
C ILE A 41 -0.04 -7.58 2.15
N LEU A 42 1.00 -6.74 2.06
CA LEU A 42 1.24 -5.90 0.88
C LEU A 42 1.62 -6.73 -0.35
N VAL A 43 2.47 -7.76 -0.18
CA VAL A 43 2.85 -8.69 -1.25
C VAL A 43 1.65 -9.47 -1.76
N GLU A 44 0.80 -9.98 -0.85
CA GLU A 44 -0.44 -10.67 -1.23
C GLU A 44 -1.36 -9.74 -2.03
N TRP A 45 -1.57 -8.51 -1.55
CA TRP A 45 -2.34 -7.49 -2.25
C TRP A 45 -1.75 -7.19 -3.64
N ARG A 46 -0.42 -7.04 -3.72
CA ARG A 46 0.30 -6.82 -4.99
C ARG A 46 0.14 -7.97 -5.96
N GLY A 47 0.00 -9.20 -5.48
CA GLY A 47 -0.27 -10.40 -6.28
C GLY A 47 -1.63 -10.37 -6.97
N ARG A 48 -2.60 -9.62 -6.43
CA ARG A 48 -3.95 -9.46 -7.02
C ARG A 48 -4.00 -8.41 -8.13
N ILE A 49 -2.93 -7.63 -8.30
CA ILE A 49 -2.81 -6.62 -9.34
C ILE A 49 -2.41 -7.27 -10.65
N THR A 50 -3.30 -7.17 -11.65
CA THR A 50 -3.09 -7.74 -12.98
C THR A 50 -2.16 -6.88 -13.85
N ASN A 51 -1.51 -7.50 -14.83
CA ASN A 51 -0.70 -6.79 -15.83
C ASN A 51 -1.53 -5.74 -16.61
N GLN A 52 -2.80 -6.00 -16.85
CA GLN A 52 -3.70 -5.03 -17.48
C GLN A 52 -3.88 -3.78 -16.63
N GLN A 53 -4.05 -3.91 -15.31
CA GLN A 53 -4.15 -2.77 -14.39
C GLN A 53 -2.84 -1.98 -14.36
N ILE A 54 -1.68 -2.65 -14.31
CA ILE A 54 -0.36 -2.01 -14.36
C ILE A 54 -0.21 -1.18 -15.63
N THR A 55 -0.50 -1.77 -16.78
CA THR A 55 -0.46 -1.09 -18.08
C THR A 55 -1.41 0.10 -18.11
N THR A 56 -2.63 -0.08 -17.60
CA THR A 56 -3.62 0.99 -17.49
C THR A 56 -3.10 2.17 -16.68
N TRP A 57 -2.46 1.92 -15.53
CA TRP A 57 -1.89 3.00 -14.71
C TRP A 57 -0.68 3.67 -15.38
N ARG A 58 0.19 2.89 -16.03
CA ARG A 58 1.36 3.40 -16.73
C ARG A 58 1.01 4.44 -17.80
N PHE A 59 -0.09 4.24 -18.51
CA PHE A 59 -0.51 5.13 -19.60
C PHE A 59 -1.43 6.28 -19.17
N ARG A 60 -1.77 6.41 -17.89
CA ARG A 60 -2.58 7.55 -17.42
C ARG A 60 -1.79 8.85 -17.39
N THR A 61 -2.52 9.97 -17.36
CA THR A 61 -1.99 11.29 -17.05
C THR A 61 -1.93 11.49 -15.54
N ASN A 62 -0.95 12.27 -15.05
CA ASN A 62 -0.82 12.53 -13.62
C ASN A 62 -1.77 13.64 -13.10
N GLN A 63 -2.63 14.18 -13.97
CA GLN A 63 -3.53 15.30 -13.64
C GLN A 63 -4.82 14.86 -12.93
N LYS A 64 -5.14 13.56 -12.94
CA LYS A 64 -6.39 13.04 -12.36
C LYS A 64 -6.09 11.88 -11.42
N PRO A 65 -6.51 11.96 -10.14
CA PRO A 65 -6.35 10.85 -9.22
C PRO A 65 -7.30 9.71 -9.62
N TYR A 66 -6.90 8.49 -9.32
CA TYR A 66 -7.77 7.31 -9.40
C TYR A 66 -8.10 6.81 -8.01
N THR A 67 -9.26 6.17 -7.88
CA THR A 67 -9.70 5.58 -6.60
C THR A 67 -9.24 4.13 -6.52
N LEU A 68 -8.45 3.84 -5.51
CA LEU A 68 -8.02 2.51 -5.13
C LEU A 68 -8.84 2.04 -3.94
N ASN A 69 -9.65 1.00 -4.14
CA ASN A 69 -10.43 0.42 -3.06
C ASN A 69 -9.57 -0.62 -2.33
N LEU A 70 -9.10 -0.27 -1.14
CA LEU A 70 -8.23 -1.11 -0.33
C LEU A 70 -9.02 -1.77 0.81
N PRO A 71 -8.83 -3.07 1.06
CA PRO A 71 -9.20 -3.64 2.36
C PRO A 71 -8.51 -2.86 3.48
N LEU A 72 -9.19 -2.69 4.61
CA LEU A 72 -8.62 -1.92 5.71
C LEU A 72 -7.26 -2.46 6.18
N SER A 73 -7.10 -3.78 6.26
CA SER A 73 -5.82 -4.40 6.63
C SER A 73 -4.66 -3.97 5.73
N VAL A 74 -4.90 -3.89 4.41
CA VAL A 74 -3.90 -3.44 3.42
C VAL A 74 -3.59 -1.96 3.61
N ALA A 75 -4.61 -1.13 3.89
CA ALA A 75 -4.42 0.29 4.12
C ALA A 75 -3.56 0.57 5.36
N VAL A 76 -3.79 -0.16 6.45
CA VAL A 76 -3.01 -0.04 7.68
C VAL A 76 -1.57 -0.52 7.48
N ALA A 77 -1.39 -1.70 6.87
CA ALA A 77 -0.07 -2.23 6.53
C ALA A 77 0.72 -1.24 5.64
N MET A 78 0.05 -0.66 4.63
CA MET A 78 0.66 0.34 3.75
C MET A 78 1.09 1.60 4.52
N TRP A 79 0.23 2.09 5.42
CA TRP A 79 0.54 3.24 6.26
C TRP A 79 1.77 2.97 7.15
N GLN A 80 1.80 1.85 7.85
CA GLN A 80 2.92 1.46 8.72
C GLN A 80 4.23 1.26 7.96
N THR A 81 4.18 0.67 6.77
CA THR A 81 5.39 0.48 5.93
C THR A 81 5.92 1.81 5.42
N LEU A 82 5.05 2.71 4.94
CA LEU A 82 5.47 4.02 4.43
C LEU A 82 6.07 4.93 5.52
N GLN A 83 5.58 4.86 6.76
CA GLN A 83 6.13 5.64 7.89
C GLN A 83 7.59 5.29 8.23
N ARG A 84 8.03 4.07 7.89
CA ARG A 84 9.38 3.56 8.22
C ARG A 84 10.44 3.85 7.16
N LEU A 85 10.04 4.41 6.02
CA LEU A 85 10.89 4.52 4.84
C LEU A 85 11.18 5.98 4.50
N PRO A 86 12.37 6.27 3.93
CA PRO A 86 12.58 7.55 3.27
C PRO A 86 11.68 7.62 2.03
N LEU A 87 10.72 8.55 2.01
CA LEU A 87 9.74 8.68 0.95
C LEU A 87 10.16 9.74 -0.07
N SER A 88 9.89 9.46 -1.35
CA SER A 88 9.84 10.50 -2.37
C SER A 88 8.61 11.38 -2.18
N ASP A 89 8.60 12.58 -2.76
CA ASP A 89 7.46 13.51 -2.67
C ASP A 89 6.14 12.85 -3.07
N ALA A 90 6.14 12.05 -4.15
CA ALA A 90 4.95 11.33 -4.62
C ALA A 90 4.45 10.27 -3.62
N LEU A 91 5.35 9.58 -2.91
CA LEU A 91 4.99 8.63 -1.86
C LEU A 91 4.58 9.33 -0.57
N GLN A 92 5.16 10.50 -0.27
CA GLN A 92 4.77 11.32 0.87
C GLN A 92 3.36 11.89 0.68
N GLU A 93 3.02 12.38 -0.52
CA GLU A 93 1.65 12.80 -0.85
C GLU A 93 0.64 11.66 -0.68
N LEU A 94 1.02 10.46 -1.13
CA LEU A 94 0.20 9.26 -0.98
C LEU A 94 -0.01 8.91 0.49
N LEU A 95 1.05 8.96 1.31
CA LEU A 95 0.98 8.73 2.75
C LEU A 95 0.05 9.75 3.43
N ASN A 96 0.13 11.02 3.03
CA ASN A 96 -0.73 12.07 3.57
C ASN A 96 -2.21 11.81 3.26
N GLU A 97 -2.53 11.44 2.01
CA GLU A 97 -3.90 11.10 1.61
C GLU A 97 -4.40 9.82 2.29
N LEU A 98 -3.54 8.82 2.46
CA LEU A 98 -3.85 7.59 3.19
C LEU A 98 -4.16 7.86 4.65
N THR A 99 -3.31 8.66 5.31
CA THR A 99 -3.50 9.07 6.71
C THR A 99 -4.84 9.80 6.87
N ARG A 100 -5.13 10.76 5.98
CA ARG A 100 -6.42 11.48 5.96
C ARG A 100 -7.60 10.53 5.76
N THR A 101 -7.49 9.58 4.83
CA THR A 101 -8.56 8.63 4.53
C THR A 101 -8.86 7.74 5.72
N LEU A 102 -7.83 7.24 6.41
CA LEU A 102 -7.97 6.43 7.62
C LEU A 102 -8.63 7.22 8.75
N VAL A 103 -8.16 8.44 9.02
CA VAL A 103 -8.75 9.33 10.03
C VAL A 103 -10.23 9.62 9.73
N ASN A 104 -10.56 9.92 8.48
CA ASN A 104 -11.94 10.18 8.06
C ASN A 104 -12.84 8.94 8.15
N SER A 105 -12.27 7.73 8.06
CA SER A 105 -13.01 6.48 8.30
C SER A 105 -13.25 6.17 9.78
N GLY A 106 -12.89 7.09 10.70
CA GLY A 106 -13.05 6.92 12.14
C GLY A 106 -11.94 6.09 12.79
N LEU A 107 -10.88 5.77 12.05
CA LEU A 107 -9.74 5.03 12.56
C LEU A 107 -8.64 6.00 12.95
N GLN A 108 -8.05 5.82 14.12
CA GLN A 108 -6.86 6.55 14.52
C GLN A 108 -5.64 5.65 14.27
N PRO A 109 -4.89 5.84 13.17
CA PRO A 109 -3.85 4.90 12.75
C PRO A 109 -2.77 4.66 13.81
N GLN A 110 -2.48 5.71 14.59
CA GLN A 110 -1.56 5.70 15.72
C GLN A 110 -1.96 4.77 16.88
N TYR A 111 -3.22 4.32 16.91
CA TYR A 111 -3.75 3.41 17.93
C TYR A 111 -4.20 2.07 17.34
N LEU A 112 -3.91 1.78 16.07
CA LEU A 112 -4.20 0.47 15.47
C LEU A 112 -3.07 -0.50 15.85
N PRO A 113 -3.27 -1.41 16.81
CA PRO A 113 -2.28 -2.39 17.15
C PRO A 113 -2.42 -3.56 16.17
N TYR A 114 -1.34 -3.90 15.46
CA TYR A 114 -1.11 -5.33 15.27
C TYR A 114 -0.28 -5.73 16.49
N HIS A 115 -0.86 -6.57 17.35
CA HIS A 115 -0.12 -7.16 18.46
C HIS A 115 1.18 -7.75 17.90
N THR A 116 2.30 -7.11 18.22
CA THR A 116 3.61 -7.75 18.19
C THR A 116 3.52 -8.91 19.17
N TYR A 117 3.28 -10.10 18.66
CA TYR A 117 3.62 -11.30 19.41
C TYR A 117 5.13 -11.40 19.32
N ASP A 118 5.79 -11.08 20.44
CA ASP A 118 7.17 -11.46 20.73
C ASP A 118 7.35 -12.99 20.63
#